data_AF-A0A199UGX2-F1
#
_entry.id   AF-A0A199UGX2-F1
#
_cell.length_a   1.000
_cell.length_b   1.000
_cell.length_c   1.000
_cell.angle_alpha   90.00
_cell.angle_beta   90.00
_cell.angle_gamma   90.00
#
_symmetry.space_group_name_H-M   'P 1'
#
loop_
_entity.id
_entity.type
_entity.pdbx_description
1 polymer ?
#
loop_
_entity_poly.entity_id
_entity_poly.type
_entity_poly.pdbx_seq_one_letter_code
_entity_poly.pdbx_strand_id
1 'polypeptide(L)'
;KNPGISKKDEIQKKRKKQGAVAEDGPGELTAEEAAEQAAAMRSQIHLFWGNMLFERSQVEFKLGVGDWRKNLDAAIERFKLAGASEADISMVLKNHSSNAGVAEPDEKKAASVDSEKISDDEVKHLVES
;
A
#
# COMPACT_ATOMS: atom_id res chain seq x y z
N LYS A 1 -45.38 21.55 -32.81
CA LYS A 1 -46.45 20.97 -31.97
C LYS A 1 -46.62 19.50 -32.38
N ASN A 2 -46.10 18.57 -31.58
CA ASN A 2 -46.51 17.17 -31.48
C ASN A 2 -45.85 16.55 -30.22
N PRO A 3 -46.49 15.56 -29.57
CA PRO A 3 -46.43 15.31 -28.13
C PRO A 3 -45.92 13.90 -27.75
N GLY A 4 -45.70 13.66 -26.44
CA GLY A 4 -45.87 12.35 -25.76
C GLY A 4 -44.76 11.32 -25.95
N ILE A 5 -43.85 11.12 -24.98
CA ILE A 5 -43.97 10.21 -23.81
C ILE A 5 -44.45 8.81 -24.18
N SER A 6 -43.56 7.81 -24.13
CA SER A 6 -43.89 6.43 -23.75
C SER A 6 -42.62 5.57 -23.56
N LYS A 7 -42.66 4.73 -22.52
CA LYS A 7 -41.79 3.59 -22.19
C LYS A 7 -40.58 3.89 -21.31
N LYS A 8 -40.81 4.03 -20.00
CA LYS A 8 -39.91 3.49 -18.96
C LYS A 8 -40.63 3.36 -17.61
N ASP A 9 -41.85 2.83 -17.65
CA ASP A 9 -42.53 2.25 -16.49
C ASP A 9 -42.31 0.74 -16.51
N GLU A 10 -41.18 0.27 -15.96
CA GLU A 10 -41.13 -1.02 -15.28
C GLU A 10 -39.79 -1.14 -14.55
N ILE A 11 -39.79 -1.70 -13.35
CA ILE A 11 -38.64 -1.95 -12.46
C ILE A 11 -38.29 -0.75 -11.56
N GLN A 12 -39.10 -0.51 -10.53
CA GLN A 12 -38.62 -0.10 -9.18
C GLN A 12 -39.75 -0.10 -8.13
N LYS A 13 -40.70 -1.04 -8.24
CA LYS A 13 -41.73 -1.24 -7.22
C LYS A 13 -41.31 -2.38 -6.29
N LYS A 14 -40.45 -2.11 -5.30
CA LYS A 14 -40.31 -2.89 -4.04
C LYS A 14 -39.19 -2.33 -3.14
N ARG A 15 -39.44 -1.17 -2.50
CA ARG A 15 -38.91 -0.79 -1.17
C ARG A 15 -39.64 0.46 -0.70
N LYS A 16 -40.94 0.30 -0.39
CA LYS A 16 -41.75 1.33 0.27
C LYS A 16 -42.52 0.72 1.43
N LYS A 17 -41.88 0.78 2.60
CA LYS A 17 -42.43 0.66 3.97
C LYS A 17 -41.22 1.01 4.86
N GLN A 18 -41.10 2.13 5.58
CA GLN A 18 -42.05 2.99 6.29
C GLN A 18 -41.47 4.42 6.36
N GLY A 19 -42.34 5.43 6.56
CA GLY A 19 -41.95 6.83 6.80
C GLY A 19 -42.44 7.78 5.70
N ALA A 20 -43.21 8.80 6.06
CA ALA A 20 -44.06 9.59 5.17
C ALA A 20 -43.45 10.96 4.81
N VAL A 21 -43.50 11.32 3.51
CA VAL A 21 -43.73 12.67 2.90
C VAL A 21 -42.66 13.76 3.22
N ALA A 22 -41.95 14.44 2.31
CA ALA A 22 -42.16 14.89 0.93
C ALA A 22 -40.81 15.24 0.24
N GLU A 23 -40.91 15.68 -1.02
CA GLU A 23 -39.93 16.37 -1.89
C GLU A 23 -38.96 15.53 -2.75
N ASP A 24 -39.28 15.57 -4.05
CA ASP A 24 -38.56 15.07 -5.20
C ASP A 24 -37.49 16.10 -5.60
N GLY A 25 -36.28 15.93 -5.06
CA GLY A 25 -35.07 16.65 -5.43
C GLY A 25 -33.87 15.70 -5.26
N PRO A 26 -32.68 15.98 -5.84
CA PRO A 26 -31.48 15.22 -5.49
C PRO A 26 -31.30 15.37 -3.97
N GLY A 27 -31.65 14.32 -3.22
CA GLY A 27 -31.72 14.38 -1.77
C GLY A 27 -30.42 14.94 -1.23
N GLU A 28 -30.51 16.07 -0.52
CA GLU A 28 -29.36 16.62 0.17
C GLU A 28 -28.80 15.53 1.08
N LEU A 29 -27.51 15.19 0.88
CA LEU A 29 -26.78 14.35 1.83
C LEU A 29 -26.95 14.96 3.21
N THR A 30 -27.38 14.14 4.17
CA THR A 30 -27.45 14.60 5.55
C THR A 30 -26.05 15.00 6.01
N ALA A 31 -25.97 15.92 6.97
CA ALA A 31 -24.68 16.35 7.51
C ALA A 31 -23.86 15.16 8.07
N GLU A 32 -24.54 14.14 8.58
CA GLU A 32 -23.93 12.89 9.07
C GLU A 32 -23.32 12.07 7.92
N GLU A 33 -24.07 11.81 6.86
CA GLU A 33 -23.56 11.09 5.67
C GLU A 33 -22.40 11.84 5.01
N ALA A 34 -22.48 13.17 4.91
CA ALA A 34 -21.39 13.99 4.39
C ALA A 34 -20.14 13.92 5.28
N ALA A 35 -20.31 13.87 6.61
CA ALA A 35 -19.20 13.73 7.56
C ALA A 35 -18.54 12.34 7.46
N GLU A 36 -19.32 11.27 7.30
CA GLU A 36 -18.82 9.91 7.07
C GLU A 36 -18.05 9.81 5.76
N GLN A 37 -18.59 10.36 4.67
CA GLN A 37 -17.89 10.40 3.39
C GLN A 37 -16.56 11.16 3.51
N ALA A 38 -16.55 12.30 4.18
CA ALA A 38 -15.33 13.07 4.42
C ALA A 38 -14.33 12.27 5.29
N ALA A 39 -14.80 11.53 6.30
CA ALA A 39 -13.95 10.67 7.12
C ALA A 39 -13.35 9.52 6.31
N ALA A 40 -14.15 8.87 5.46
CA ALA A 40 -13.68 7.81 4.57
C ALA A 40 -12.63 8.32 3.57
N MET A 41 -12.87 9.48 2.96
CA MET A 41 -11.91 10.10 2.04
C MET A 41 -10.61 10.48 2.76
N ARG A 42 -10.70 11.05 3.97
CA ARG A 42 -9.51 11.34 4.80
C ARG A 42 -8.72 10.07 5.10
N SER A 43 -9.39 9.00 5.53
CA SER A 43 -8.75 7.71 5.79
C SER A 43 -8.02 7.19 4.55
N GLN A 44 -8.66 7.24 3.38
CA GLN A 44 -8.07 6.78 2.12
C GLN A 44 -6.84 7.59 1.71
N ILE A 45 -6.88 8.92 1.87
CA ILE A 45 -5.72 9.79 1.61
C ILE A 45 -4.57 9.41 2.54
N HIS A 46 -4.85 9.17 3.82
CA HIS A 46 -3.85 8.73 4.78
C HIS A 46 -3.25 7.37 4.41
N LEU A 47 -4.04 6.39 3.95
CA LEU A 47 -3.52 5.10 3.47
C LEU A 47 -2.58 5.27 2.27
N PHE A 48 -2.98 6.04 1.27
CA PHE A 48 -2.13 6.29 0.10
C PHE A 48 -0.82 6.99 0.47
N TRP A 49 -0.89 8.00 1.33
CA TRP A 49 0.31 8.70 1.79
C TRP A 49 1.20 7.80 2.63
N GLY A 50 0.63 7.01 3.55
CA GLY A 50 1.38 6.02 4.34
C GLY A 50 2.11 5.02 3.45
N ASN A 51 1.42 4.46 2.44
CA ASN A 51 2.03 3.54 1.48
C ASN A 51 3.16 4.19 0.68
N MET A 52 2.97 5.44 0.20
CA MET A 52 4.04 6.15 -0.51
C MET A 52 5.29 6.36 0.34
N LEU A 53 5.11 6.71 1.62
CA LEU A 53 6.23 6.90 2.55
C LEU A 53 6.92 5.57 2.89
N PHE A 54 6.14 4.50 3.05
CA PHE A 54 6.66 3.15 3.27
C PHE A 54 7.49 2.66 2.08
N GLU A 55 6.98 2.79 0.85
CA GLU A 55 7.76 2.39 -0.34
C GLU A 55 9.03 3.24 -0.49
N ARG A 56 8.94 4.54 -0.21
CA ARG A 56 10.11 5.42 -0.19
C ARG A 56 11.13 4.98 0.85
N SER A 57 10.72 4.62 2.06
CA SER A 57 11.65 4.14 3.09
C SER A 57 12.32 2.83 2.68
N GLN A 58 11.61 1.93 1.99
CA GLN A 58 12.21 0.71 1.45
C GLN A 58 13.29 1.01 0.40
N VAL A 59 13.02 1.91 -0.54
CA VAL A 59 13.97 2.30 -1.59
C VAL A 59 15.19 3.00 -1.00
N GLU A 60 14.99 3.96 -0.10
CA GLU A 60 16.07 4.68 0.59
C GLU A 60 16.96 3.73 1.41
N PHE A 61 16.36 2.76 2.12
CA PHE A 61 17.11 1.73 2.84
C PHE A 61 17.99 0.89 1.90
N LYS A 62 17.42 0.38 0.79
CA LYS A 62 18.15 -0.47 -0.17
C LYS A 62 19.29 0.26 -0.87
N LEU A 63 19.12 1.55 -1.13
CA LEU A 63 20.13 2.38 -1.78
C LEU A 63 21.16 2.96 -0.80
N GLY A 64 20.93 2.83 0.51
CA GLY A 64 21.80 3.41 1.54
C GLY A 64 21.82 4.94 1.52
N VAL A 65 20.73 5.57 1.08
CA VAL A 65 20.59 7.03 0.96
C VAL A 65 19.45 7.55 1.81
N GLY A 66 19.46 8.85 2.11
CA GLY A 66 18.37 9.50 2.83
C GLY A 66 18.22 9.02 4.28
N ASP A 67 17.13 9.46 4.91
CA ASP A 67 16.76 9.08 6.28
C ASP A 67 15.52 8.21 6.24
N TRP A 68 15.71 6.97 5.80
CA TRP A 68 14.63 6.00 5.61
C TRP A 68 13.81 5.78 6.88
N ARG A 69 14.41 5.93 8.07
CA ARG A 69 13.72 5.79 9.37
C ARG A 69 12.67 6.87 9.55
N LYS A 70 13.00 8.13 9.25
CA LYS A 70 12.02 9.23 9.29
C LYS A 70 10.83 8.99 8.36
N ASN A 71 11.09 8.45 7.16
CA ASN A 71 10.01 8.12 6.23
C ASN A 71 9.16 6.93 6.73
N LEU A 72 9.78 5.92 7.35
CA LEU A 72 9.06 4.79 7.95
C LEU A 72 8.20 5.24 9.14
N ASP A 73 8.73 6.08 10.04
CA ASP A 73 7.99 6.63 11.17
C ASP A 73 6.79 7.46 10.70
N ALA A 74 6.99 8.32 9.68
CA ALA A 74 5.91 9.08 9.07
C ALA A 74 4.86 8.18 8.40
N ALA A 75 5.26 7.06 7.78
CA ALA A 75 4.32 6.08 7.22
C ALA A 75 3.42 5.49 8.32
N ILE A 76 4.01 5.10 9.46
CA ILE A 76 3.28 4.57 10.63
C ILE A 76 2.26 5.58 11.14
N GLU A 77 2.64 6.85 11.27
CA GLU A 77 1.71 7.91 11.69
C GLU A 77 0.54 8.06 10.71
N ARG A 78 0.79 7.96 9.40
CA ARG A 78 -0.28 8.01 8.39
C ARG A 78 -1.20 6.80 8.48
N PHE A 79 -0.70 5.59 8.70
CA PHE A 79 -1.55 4.41 8.89
C PHE A 79 -2.44 4.53 10.13
N LYS A 80 -1.90 5.08 11.24
CA LYS A 80 -2.71 5.37 12.44
C LYS A 80 -3.82 6.38 12.15
N LEU A 81 -3.53 7.45 11.43
CA LEU A 81 -4.53 8.45 11.01
C LEU A 81 -5.57 7.89 10.03
N ALA A 82 -5.21 6.86 9.26
CA ALA A 82 -6.15 6.11 8.42
C ALA A 82 -7.09 5.20 9.22
N GLY A 83 -6.82 4.97 10.51
CA GLY A 83 -7.56 4.03 11.34
C GLY A 83 -7.11 2.58 11.18
N ALA A 84 -5.90 2.32 10.68
CA ALA A 84 -5.34 0.97 10.63
C ALA A 84 -5.07 0.44 12.04
N SER A 85 -5.32 -0.86 12.26
CA SER A 85 -5.05 -1.50 13.55
C SER A 85 -3.54 -1.61 13.80
N GLU A 86 -3.13 -1.66 15.07
CA GLU A 86 -1.73 -1.87 15.42
C GLU A 86 -1.20 -3.22 14.88
N ALA A 87 -2.06 -4.23 14.81
CA ALA A 87 -1.72 -5.54 14.26
C ALA A 87 -1.42 -5.45 12.75
N ASP A 88 -2.25 -4.74 11.98
CA ASP A 88 -2.03 -4.55 10.54
C ASP A 88 -0.76 -3.75 10.28
N ILE A 89 -0.54 -2.67 11.05
CA ILE A 89 0.69 -1.87 10.96
C ILE A 89 1.91 -2.74 11.26
N SER A 90 1.87 -3.53 12.33
CA SER A 90 2.96 -4.45 12.69
C SER A 90 3.26 -5.46 11.58
N MET A 91 2.23 -6.00 10.93
CA MET A 91 2.39 -6.93 9.81
C MET A 91 3.08 -6.27 8.60
N VAL A 92 2.71 -5.04 8.26
CA VAL A 92 3.37 -4.28 7.18
C VAL A 92 4.83 -3.98 7.53
N LEU A 93 5.12 -3.60 8.79
CA LEU A 93 6.48 -3.29 9.24
C LEU A 93 7.42 -4.48 9.18
N LYS A 94 6.93 -5.70 9.46
CA LYS A 94 7.73 -6.92 9.33
C LYS A 94 8.26 -7.15 7.92
N ASN A 95 7.54 -6.63 6.91
CA ASN A 95 7.90 -6.75 5.50
C ASN A 95 8.87 -5.65 5.03
N HIS A 96 9.21 -4.68 5.89
CA HIS A 96 10.16 -3.64 5.51
C HIS A 96 11.53 -4.25 5.24
N SER A 97 12.21 -3.77 4.19
CA SER A 97 13.48 -4.33 3.72
C SER A 97 14.60 -4.29 4.77
N SER A 98 14.51 -3.41 5.77
CA SER A 98 15.44 -3.38 6.91
C SER A 98 15.29 -4.54 7.89
N ASN A 99 14.19 -5.28 7.82
CA ASN A 99 13.89 -6.42 8.69
C ASN A 99 14.18 -7.77 8.00
N ALA A 100 14.59 -7.75 6.73
CA ALA A 100 14.88 -8.95 5.93
C ALA A 100 16.06 -9.80 6.45
N GLY A 101 16.86 -9.28 7.39
CA GLY A 101 17.91 -10.03 8.09
C GLY A 101 17.48 -10.68 9.41
N VAL A 102 16.23 -10.49 9.83
CA VAL A 102 15.65 -11.03 11.08
C VAL A 102 14.66 -12.16 10.79
N ALA A 103 14.50 -12.54 9.51
CA ALA A 103 13.81 -13.77 9.15
C ALA A 103 14.70 -14.97 9.54
N GLU A 104 14.16 -15.82 10.41
CA GLU A 104 14.70 -17.11 10.86
C GLU A 104 15.36 -17.94 9.73
N PRO A 105 16.36 -18.79 10.05
CA PRO A 105 17.14 -19.54 9.08
C PRO A 105 16.29 -20.62 8.39
N ASP A 106 15.85 -20.38 7.16
CA ASP A 106 15.38 -21.46 6.30
C ASP A 106 16.59 -22.17 5.68
N GLU A 107 16.85 -23.38 6.19
CA GLU A 107 17.87 -24.30 5.72
C GLU A 107 17.60 -24.76 4.27
N LYS A 108 17.99 -23.98 3.26
CA LYS A 108 18.31 -24.53 1.92
C LYS A 108 19.53 -23.85 1.31
N LYS A 109 20.68 -24.33 1.78
CA LYS A 109 21.97 -24.29 1.08
C LYS A 109 21.83 -25.01 -0.27
N ALA A 110 21.66 -24.24 -1.35
CA ALA A 110 21.96 -24.72 -2.70
C ALA A 110 23.44 -24.42 -2.99
N ALA A 111 24.19 -25.50 -3.19
CA ALA A 111 25.57 -25.54 -3.65
C ALA A 111 25.78 -24.68 -4.92
N SER A 112 26.82 -23.84 -4.92
CA SER A 112 28.13 -24.05 -5.58
C SER A 112 28.23 -23.35 -6.93
N VAL A 113 28.95 -22.22 -6.96
CA VAL A 113 29.78 -21.87 -8.11
C VAL A 113 31.20 -21.79 -7.56
N ASP A 114 31.95 -22.84 -7.89
CA ASP A 114 33.38 -22.92 -7.70
C ASP A 114 34.04 -21.83 -8.55
N SER A 115 34.90 -21.03 -7.93
CA SER A 115 35.81 -20.14 -8.64
C SER A 115 37.21 -20.54 -8.18
N GLU A 116 37.79 -21.46 -8.93
CA GLU A 116 39.19 -21.87 -8.85
C GLU A 116 40.09 -20.64 -8.72
N LYS A 117 40.81 -20.57 -7.59
CA LYS A 117 41.97 -19.70 -7.43
C LYS A 117 43.09 -20.25 -8.30
N ILE A 118 43.36 -19.58 -9.42
CA ILE A 118 44.67 -19.69 -10.06
C ILE A 118 45.64 -18.87 -9.21
N SER A 119 46.65 -19.53 -8.66
CA SER A 119 47.76 -18.92 -7.92
C SER A 119 48.74 -18.24 -8.87
N ASP A 120 49.06 -16.98 -8.60
CA ASP A 120 49.93 -16.09 -9.40
C ASP A 120 51.43 -16.46 -9.48
N ASP A 121 51.86 -17.63 -8.98
CA ASP A 121 53.28 -18.01 -9.00
C ASP A 121 53.72 -18.81 -10.24
N GLU A 122 52.80 -19.21 -11.13
CA GLU A 122 53.14 -19.95 -12.37
C GLU A 122 53.31 -19.04 -13.61
N VAL A 123 53.25 -17.71 -13.47
CA VAL A 123 53.41 -16.78 -14.62
C VAL A 123 54.87 -16.38 -14.87
N LYS A 124 55.83 -16.73 -14.01
CA LYS A 124 57.24 -16.32 -14.15
C LYS A 124 58.23 -17.45 -14.47
N HIS A 125 57.90 -18.30 -15.44
CA HIS A 125 58.94 -19.11 -16.09
C HIS A 125 58.85 -19.14 -17.63
N LEU A 126 58.04 -18.27 -18.23
CA LEU A 126 57.92 -18.10 -19.68
C LEU A 126 58.25 -16.67 -20.14
N VAL A 127 59.07 -15.96 -19.38
CA VAL A 127 59.77 -14.74 -19.82
C VAL A 127 61.21 -14.86 -19.34
N GLU A 128 61.92 -15.85 -19.89
CA GLU A 128 63.39 -15.94 -20.04
C GLU A 128 63.74 -17.41 -20.32
N SER A 129 63.62 -17.80 -21.58
CA SER A 129 64.38 -18.90 -22.21
C SER A 129 64.41 -18.68 -23.71
#